data_AF-A0A2G2JQU2-F1
#
_entry.id   AF-A0A2G2JQU2-F1
#
_cell.length_a   1.000
_cell.length_b   1.000
_cell.length_c   1.000
_cell.angle_alpha   90.00
_cell.angle_beta   90.00
_cell.angle_gamma   90.00
#
_symmetry.space_group_name_H-M   'P 1'
#
loop_
_entity.id
_entity.type
_entity.pdbx_description
1 polymer ?
#
loop_
_entity_poly.entity_id
_entity_poly.type
_entity_poly.pdbx_seq_one_letter_code
_entity_poly.pdbx_strand_id
1 'polypeptide(L)'
;MESIQTKSVLNETNSFYHGISLRGELTLESVIRYRAAIAIEWIQEDMQRGIQSETIGTFSELHDAVDANMYLIDENHPVSKAGSFTHWPELDVQGVCGQLNQVMDIINTWLSTRLLNIRNNRNSEQ
;
A
#
# COMPACT_ATOMS: atom_id res chain seq x y z
N MET A 1 -28.51 -5.68 -8.72
CA MET A 1 -27.43 -4.77 -8.29
C MET A 1 -26.40 -5.66 -7.63
N GLU A 2 -25.45 -6.16 -8.42
CA GLU A 2 -24.43 -7.07 -7.89
C GLU A 2 -23.45 -6.27 -7.04
N SER A 3 -23.37 -6.62 -5.75
CA SER A 3 -22.34 -6.12 -4.86
C SER A 3 -21.00 -6.58 -5.41
N ILE A 4 -20.22 -5.66 -5.96
CA ILE A 4 -18.80 -5.90 -6.23
C ILE A 4 -18.16 -6.12 -4.86
N GLN A 5 -18.07 -7.38 -4.46
CA GLN A 5 -17.36 -7.79 -3.26
C GLN A 5 -15.89 -7.49 -3.55
N THR A 6 -15.38 -6.40 -2.99
CA THR A 6 -13.99 -5.98 -3.14
C THR A 6 -13.13 -7.12 -2.58
N LYS A 7 -12.62 -7.98 -3.46
CA LYS A 7 -11.67 -9.03 -3.08
C LYS A 7 -10.44 -8.32 -2.51
N SER A 8 -10.04 -8.71 -1.30
CA SER A 8 -8.82 -8.21 -0.67
C SER A 8 -7.61 -8.56 -1.53
N VAL A 9 -6.73 -7.59 -1.75
CA VAL A 9 -5.50 -7.70 -2.53
C VAL A 9 -4.52 -8.67 -1.86
N LEU A 10 -4.63 -8.90 -0.54
CA LEU A 10 -3.91 -9.98 0.16
C LEU A 10 -4.22 -11.38 -0.37
N ASN A 11 -5.44 -11.64 -0.85
CA ASN A 11 -5.78 -12.92 -1.48
C ASN A 11 -5.20 -13.06 -2.91
N GLU A 12 -4.61 -12.00 -3.45
CA GLU A 12 -3.99 -11.93 -4.77
C GLU A 12 -2.46 -11.84 -4.71
N THR A 13 -1.86 -11.92 -3.52
CA THR A 13 -0.39 -11.94 -3.30
C THR A 13 0.32 -13.08 -4.04
N ASN A 14 -0.39 -14.19 -4.30
CA ASN A 14 0.11 -15.33 -5.09
C ASN A 14 -0.21 -15.21 -6.59
N SER A 15 -0.82 -14.12 -7.05
CA SER A 15 -1.38 -13.98 -8.41
C SER A 15 -0.46 -13.21 -9.37
N PHE A 16 0.78 -12.93 -9.00
CA PHE A 16 1.82 -12.57 -9.98
C PHE A 16 2.24 -13.80 -10.77
N TYR A 17 1.36 -14.25 -11.65
CA TYR A 17 1.74 -15.15 -12.73
C TYR A 17 2.54 -14.36 -13.75
N HIS A 18 3.54 -15.00 -14.37
CA HIS A 18 4.26 -14.49 -15.54
C HIS A 18 3.34 -14.46 -16.79
N GLY A 19 2.13 -13.95 -16.60
CA GLY A 19 0.94 -14.26 -17.38
C GLY A 19 -0.30 -14.00 -16.55
N ILE A 20 -0.66 -12.71 -16.43
CA ILE A 20 -2.04 -12.21 -16.31
C ILE A 20 -2.83 -12.70 -15.07
N SER A 21 -2.86 -11.88 -14.01
CA SER A 21 -4.06 -11.43 -13.24
C SER A 21 -3.65 -10.89 -11.85
N LEU A 22 -3.21 -9.65 -11.61
CA LEU A 22 -3.36 -8.36 -12.29
C LEU A 22 -3.04 -8.41 -13.79
N ARG A 23 -3.98 -7.99 -14.65
CA ARG A 23 -3.77 -7.99 -16.10
C ARG A 23 -2.82 -6.87 -16.49
N GLY A 24 -1.52 -7.12 -16.49
CA GLY A 24 -0.52 -6.17 -16.98
C GLY A 24 0.88 -6.76 -17.02
N GLU A 25 1.71 -6.22 -17.91
CA GLU A 25 3.16 -6.42 -17.90
C GLU A 25 3.73 -5.92 -16.56
N LEU A 26 4.77 -6.59 -16.04
CA LEU A 26 5.47 -6.13 -14.84
C LEU A 26 6.21 -4.82 -15.17
N THR A 27 5.58 -3.71 -14.84
CA THR A 27 6.14 -2.35 -14.98
C THR A 27 6.33 -1.71 -13.61
N LEU A 28 7.19 -0.68 -13.53
CA LEU A 28 7.35 0.12 -12.31
C LEU A 28 6.02 0.65 -11.78
N GLU A 29 5.16 1.16 -12.68
CA GLU A 29 3.83 1.65 -12.32
C GLU A 29 2.94 0.55 -11.72
N SER A 30 2.94 -0.65 -12.32
CA SER A 30 2.16 -1.79 -11.80
C SER A 30 2.63 -2.18 -10.40
N VAL A 31 3.95 -2.16 -10.15
CA VAL A 31 4.53 -2.47 -8.84
C VAL A 31 4.21 -1.38 -7.82
N ILE A 32 4.27 -0.10 -8.19
CA ILE A 32 3.86 1.02 -7.31
C ILE A 32 2.43 0.81 -6.82
N ARG A 33 1.49 0.56 -7.74
CA ARG A 33 0.07 0.35 -7.40
C ARG A 33 -0.13 -0.87 -6.51
N TYR A 34 0.53 -1.97 -6.85
CA TYR A 34 0.47 -3.21 -6.07
C TYR A 34 1.00 -3.01 -4.65
N ARG A 35 2.21 -2.44 -4.50
CA ARG A 35 2.84 -2.20 -3.21
C ARG A 35 2.00 -1.27 -2.33
N ALA A 36 1.45 -0.21 -2.92
CA ALA A 36 0.56 0.71 -2.19
C ALA A 36 -0.69 -0.01 -1.66
N ALA A 37 -1.30 -0.88 -2.46
CA ALA A 37 -2.47 -1.65 -2.03
C ALA A 37 -2.15 -2.60 -0.86
N ILE A 38 -1.05 -3.34 -0.93
CA ILE A 38 -0.61 -4.22 0.17
C ILE A 38 -0.30 -3.43 1.43
N ALA A 39 0.42 -2.32 1.30
CA ALA A 39 0.75 -1.44 2.42
C ALA A 39 -0.52 -0.91 3.12
N ILE A 40 -1.52 -0.46 2.34
CA ILE A 40 -2.80 0.00 2.88
C ILE A 40 -3.51 -1.10 3.66
N GLU A 41 -3.54 -2.33 3.16
CA GLU A 41 -4.19 -3.46 3.87
C GLU A 41 -3.48 -3.76 5.19
N TRP A 42 -2.15 -3.73 5.22
CA TRP A 42 -1.38 -3.94 6.45
C TRP A 42 -1.58 -2.81 7.46
N ILE A 43 -1.54 -1.56 7.01
CA ILE A 43 -1.80 -0.40 7.88
C ILE A 43 -3.23 -0.48 8.46
N GLN A 44 -4.21 -0.87 7.65
CA GLN A 44 -5.58 -1.04 8.10
C GLN A 44 -5.72 -2.16 9.13
N GLU A 45 -5.07 -3.31 8.92
CA GLU A 45 -5.04 -4.41 9.89
C GLU A 45 -4.39 -3.98 11.22
N ASP A 46 -3.28 -3.25 11.16
CA ASP A 46 -2.59 -2.75 12.35
C ASP A 46 -3.45 -1.73 13.13
N MET A 47 -4.23 -0.89 12.43
CA MET A 47 -5.23 -0.04 13.07
C MET A 47 -6.32 -0.86 13.75
N GLN A 48 -6.84 -1.90 13.08
CA GLN A 48 -7.89 -2.78 13.64
C GLN A 48 -7.41 -3.56 14.87
N ARG A 49 -6.13 -3.94 14.90
CA ARG A 49 -5.48 -4.60 16.05
C ARG A 49 -5.13 -3.63 17.18
N GLY A 50 -5.29 -2.32 16.98
CA GLY A 50 -4.92 -1.30 17.95
C GLY A 50 -3.41 -1.08 18.07
N ILE A 51 -2.62 -1.54 17.10
CA ILE A 51 -1.17 -1.26 17.01
C ILE A 51 -0.97 0.21 16.60
N GLN A 52 -1.80 0.69 15.67
CA GLN A 52 -1.78 2.06 15.18
C GLN A 52 -3.03 2.82 15.61
N SER A 53 -2.89 4.13 15.87
CA SER A 53 -4.06 4.97 16.15
C SER A 53 -4.89 5.16 14.89
N GLU A 54 -6.22 5.04 15.03
CA GLU A 54 -7.16 5.38 13.95
C GLU A 54 -7.08 6.85 13.53
N THR A 55 -6.46 7.72 14.33
CA THR A 55 -6.31 9.15 14.04
C THR A 55 -5.15 9.49 13.11
N ILE A 56 -4.29 8.52 12.77
CA ILE A 56 -3.14 8.74 11.89
C ILE A 56 -3.62 9.20 10.50
N GLY A 57 -3.11 10.35 10.07
CA GLY A 57 -3.49 11.03 8.83
C GLY A 57 -2.39 11.07 7.77
N THR A 58 -1.16 10.74 8.11
CA THR A 58 -0.01 10.74 7.18
C THR A 58 0.89 9.52 7.36
N PHE A 59 1.62 9.17 6.31
CA PHE A 59 2.61 8.09 6.32
C PHE A 59 3.76 8.42 7.27
N SER A 60 4.12 9.71 7.38
CA SER A 60 5.15 10.15 8.33
C SER A 60 4.74 9.88 9.79
N GLU A 61 3.46 10.07 10.13
CA GLU A 61 2.95 9.77 11.47
C GLU A 61 2.98 8.26 11.80
N LEU A 62 2.99 7.37 10.79
CA LEU A 62 3.17 5.93 11.05
C LEU A 62 4.55 5.63 11.65
N HIS A 63 5.58 6.42 11.31
CA HIS A 63 6.92 6.23 11.84
C HIS A 63 7.04 6.46 13.35
N ASP A 64 6.09 7.16 13.95
CA ASP A 64 6.08 7.41 15.39
C ASP A 64 5.73 6.14 16.19
N ALA A 65 5.11 5.15 15.54
CA ALA A 65 4.63 3.92 16.18
C ALA A 65 5.28 2.64 15.62
N VAL A 66 5.62 2.59 14.33
CA VAL A 66 6.26 1.43 13.68
C VAL A 66 7.35 1.86 12.71
N ASP A 67 8.21 0.93 12.28
CA ASP A 67 9.03 1.15 11.10
C ASP A 67 8.16 1.09 9.83
N ALA A 68 7.57 2.23 9.45
CA ALA A 68 6.63 2.29 8.33
C ALA A 68 7.26 1.92 6.98
N ASN A 69 8.59 1.94 6.85
CA ASN A 69 9.26 1.49 5.62
C ASN A 69 9.03 0.00 5.36
N MET A 70 8.78 -0.80 6.40
CA MET A 70 8.45 -2.21 6.26
C MET A 70 7.16 -2.45 5.47
N TYR A 71 6.23 -1.48 5.43
CA TYR A 71 5.04 -1.58 4.58
C TYR A 71 5.37 -1.45 3.09
N LEU A 72 6.49 -0.80 2.74
CA LEU A 72 6.82 -0.51 1.35
C LEU A 72 7.43 -1.71 0.62
N ILE A 73 7.91 -2.72 1.34
CA ILE A 73 8.61 -3.89 0.81
C ILE A 73 7.88 -5.20 1.12
N ASP A 74 8.04 -6.19 0.25
CA ASP A 74 7.67 -7.57 0.52
C ASP A 74 8.79 -8.47 0.04
N GLU A 75 9.72 -8.74 0.96
CA GLU A 75 10.91 -9.54 0.70
C GLU A 75 10.56 -11.00 0.38
N ASN A 76 9.38 -11.47 0.81
CA ASN A 76 8.94 -12.84 0.61
C ASN A 76 8.14 -13.03 -0.69
N HIS A 77 7.96 -11.96 -1.48
CA HIS A 77 7.21 -12.03 -2.72
C HIS A 77 7.89 -12.99 -3.72
N PRO A 78 7.14 -13.92 -4.37
CA PRO A 78 7.72 -14.91 -5.28
C PRO A 78 8.42 -14.29 -6.49
N VAL A 79 8.01 -13.08 -6.88
CA VAL A 79 8.68 -12.25 -7.89
C VAL A 79 9.45 -11.13 -7.19
N SER A 80 10.79 -11.24 -7.14
CA SER A 80 11.66 -10.31 -6.40
C SER A 80 11.48 -8.84 -6.81
N LYS A 81 11.34 -8.56 -8.12
CA LYS A 81 11.06 -7.22 -8.66
C LYS A 81 9.72 -6.63 -8.22
N ALA A 82 8.72 -7.46 -7.94
CA ALA A 82 7.45 -6.98 -7.40
C ALA A 82 7.51 -6.79 -5.87
N GLY A 83 8.40 -7.53 -5.20
CA GLY A 83 8.65 -7.40 -3.76
C GLY A 83 9.48 -6.17 -3.38
N SER A 84 10.42 -5.75 -4.24
CA SER A 84 11.25 -4.58 -3.98
C SER A 84 11.82 -3.94 -5.26
N PHE A 85 11.82 -2.60 -5.29
CA PHE A 85 12.43 -1.82 -6.36
C PHE A 85 13.95 -1.98 -6.45
N THR A 86 14.61 -2.47 -5.39
CA THR A 86 16.06 -2.73 -5.37
C THR A 86 16.49 -3.84 -6.34
N HIS A 87 15.56 -4.69 -6.79
CA HIS A 87 15.82 -5.75 -7.76
C HIS A 87 15.69 -5.31 -9.22
N TRP A 88 15.45 -4.01 -9.48
CA TRP A 88 15.35 -3.44 -10.82
C TRP A 88 16.71 -2.91 -11.27
N PRO A 89 17.43 -3.61 -12.18
CA PRO A 89 18.79 -3.24 -12.57
C PRO A 89 18.90 -1.87 -13.28
N GLU A 90 17.80 -1.37 -13.83
CA GLU A 90 17.72 -0.05 -14.45
C GLU A 90 17.59 1.11 -13.46
N LEU A 91 17.32 0.83 -12.18
CA LEU A 91 17.20 1.85 -11.14
C LEU A 91 18.50 1.99 -10.36
N ASP A 92 18.99 3.22 -10.24
CA ASP A 92 19.96 3.57 -9.20
C ASP A 92 19.25 3.84 -7.87
N VAL A 93 20.02 4.18 -6.83
CA VAL A 93 19.47 4.49 -5.49
C VAL A 93 18.42 5.60 -5.55
N GLN A 94 18.65 6.63 -6.36
CA GLN A 94 17.70 7.73 -6.51
C GLN A 94 16.41 7.27 -7.20
N GLY A 95 16.53 6.43 -8.23
CA GLY A 95 15.41 5.82 -8.94
C GLY A 95 14.56 4.96 -8.01
N VAL A 96 15.18 4.13 -7.17
CA VAL A 96 14.51 3.33 -6.13
C VAL A 96 13.75 4.24 -5.16
N CYS A 97 14.41 5.25 -4.59
CA CYS A 97 13.76 6.22 -3.71
C CYS A 97 12.57 6.93 -4.40
N GLY A 98 12.72 7.27 -5.68
CA GLY A 98 11.66 7.89 -6.47
C GLY A 98 10.41 7.00 -6.62
N GLN A 99 10.57 5.68 -6.77
CA GLN A 99 9.43 4.77 -6.82
C GLN A 99 8.79 4.59 -5.43
N LEU A 100 9.60 4.47 -4.37
CA LEU A 100 9.11 4.35 -2.99
C LEU A 100 8.32 5.60 -2.57
N ASN A 101 8.77 6.80 -2.95
CA ASN A 101 8.05 8.04 -2.71
C ASN A 101 6.65 8.04 -3.36
N GLN A 102 6.52 7.53 -4.60
CA GLN A 102 5.22 7.40 -5.25
C GLN A 102 4.29 6.43 -4.53
N VAL A 103 4.82 5.34 -3.96
CA VAL A 103 4.04 4.43 -3.10
C VAL A 103 3.57 5.18 -1.85
N MET A 104 4.45 5.92 -1.19
CA MET A 104 4.12 6.73 0.00
C MET A 104 3.06 7.80 -0.31
N ASP A 105 3.10 8.45 -1.47
CA ASP A 105 2.12 9.46 -1.88
C ASP A 105 0.70 8.88 -2.02
N ILE A 106 0.58 7.67 -2.58
CA ILE A 106 -0.70 6.96 -2.66
C ILE A 106 -1.23 6.63 -1.26
N ILE A 107 -0.36 6.12 -0.38
CA ILE A 107 -0.75 5.78 1.01
C ILE A 107 -1.15 7.05 1.78
N ASN A 108 -0.42 8.15 1.64
CA ASN A 108 -0.74 9.46 2.22
C ASN A 108 -2.12 9.95 1.77
N THR A 109 -2.41 9.84 0.48
CA THR A 109 -3.71 10.21 -0.09
C THR A 109 -4.84 9.38 0.53
N TRP A 110 -4.62 8.06 0.69
CA TRP A 110 -5.58 7.19 1.36
C TRP A 110 -5.78 7.54 2.84
N LEU A 111 -4.70 7.72 3.61
CA LEU A 111 -4.77 8.06 5.05
C LEU A 111 -5.53 9.37 5.30
N SER A 112 -5.21 10.41 4.53
CA SER A 112 -5.85 11.71 4.65
C SER A 112 -7.34 11.66 4.27
N THR A 113 -7.69 10.97 3.17
CA THR A 113 -9.09 10.78 2.74
C THR A 113 -9.88 9.99 3.78
N ARG A 114 -9.30 8.91 4.33
CA ARG A 114 -9.91 8.10 5.40
C ARG A 114 -10.22 8.96 6.62
N LEU A 115 -9.26 9.77 7.07
CA LEU A 115 -9.44 10.63 8.24
C LEU A 115 -10.51 11.70 8.03
N LEU A 116 -10.58 12.30 6.83
CA LEU A 116 -11.65 13.23 6.47
C LEU A 116 -13.03 12.57 6.52
N ASN A 117 -13.18 11.37 5.98
CA ASN A 117 -14.44 10.62 6.00
C ASN A 117 -14.90 10.31 7.43
N ILE A 118 -13.96 9.88 8.29
CA ILE A 118 -14.25 9.62 9.71
C ILE A 118 -14.72 10.90 10.43
N ARG A 119 -14.12 12.06 10.13
CA ARG A 119 -14.53 13.35 10.72
C ARG A 119 -15.91 13.78 10.25
N ASN A 120 -16.20 13.62 8.95
CA ASN A 120 -17.49 14.00 8.39
C ASN A 120 -18.64 13.15 8.95
N ASN A 121 -18.43 11.84 9.10
CA ASN A 121 -19.44 10.93 9.67
C ASN A 121 -19.76 11.26 11.13
N ARG A 122 -18.75 11.64 11.93
CA ARG A 122 -18.95 12.09 13.31
C ARG A 122 -19.74 13.40 13.42
N ASN A 123 -19.60 14.29 12.44
CA ASN A 123 -20.33 15.57 12.42
C ASN A 123 -21.78 15.44 11.94
N SER A 124 -22.11 14.37 11.20
CA SER A 124 -23.49 14.09 10.75
C SER A 124 -24.36 13.38 11.79
N GLU A 125 -23.76 12.87 12.86
CA GLU A 125 -24.44 12.20 13.98
C GLU A 125 -24.71 13.15 15.17
N GLN A 126 -24.35 14.43 15.04
CA GLN A 126 -24.65 15.52 16.00
C GLN A 126 -25.74 16.44 15.44
#